data_AF-A0A7C7PUR5-F1
#
_entry.id   AF-A0A7C7PUR5-F1
#
_cell.length_a   1.000
_cell.length_b   1.000
_cell.length_c   1.000
_cell.angle_alpha   90.00
_cell.angle_beta   90.00
_cell.angle_gamma   90.00
#
_symmetry.space_group_name_H-M   'P 1'
#
loop_
_entity.id
_entity.type
_entity.pdbx_description
1 polymer ?
#
loop_
_entity_poly.entity_id
_entity_poly.type
_entity_poly.pdbx_seq_one_letter_code
_entity_poly.pdbx_strand_id
1 'polypeptide(L)'
;CRYCGTSCLVDHRIVSLKPNELAVAFMEMYKRGIVKGLFLSSSVVRDPDSTMERLIDTARLLRQRMGYRGYIHLKIMPGASEDVVREAARWADRISCNLEAPNARRLQLIAPSKDFQSEIWRTLEHIGRCVKEGKVRNGYTTQLVVGAAGENDREILSTVERLYHEHNLHRAYYSAFFPIHGTPMEDHPPTPRTREVRLYQADWLLRFYGFKLDELIFDEDGNLPMDCDPKLAWARAHPEWFPIEINAAPRELLLRIPGIGLQTASRILEAREHRRITTLEELHKLGAVAQRVAPFVLLNGRLPKCSKSNLQLRLEM
;
A
#
# COMPACT_ATOMS: atom_id res chain seq x y z
N CYS A 1 16.35 5.19 -13.93
CA CYS A 1 15.51 6.10 -13.11
C CYS A 1 16.38 7.22 -12.54
N ARG A 2 15.89 8.45 -12.48
CA ARG A 2 16.65 9.62 -11.98
C ARG A 2 16.84 9.63 -10.47
N TYR A 3 15.97 8.98 -9.69
CA TYR A 3 16.05 8.91 -8.22
C TYR A 3 16.80 7.68 -7.67
N CYS A 4 17.19 6.73 -8.52
CA CYS A 4 17.65 5.42 -8.06
C CYS A 4 19.18 5.37 -7.95
N GLY A 5 19.69 4.98 -6.78
CA GLY A 5 21.13 4.81 -6.56
C GLY A 5 21.79 3.70 -7.39
N THR A 6 21.02 2.78 -7.98
CA THR A 6 21.51 1.73 -8.89
C THR A 6 21.20 2.03 -10.36
N SER A 7 20.90 3.30 -10.67
CA SER A 7 20.64 3.75 -12.03
C SER A 7 21.92 3.72 -12.88
N CYS A 8 21.77 3.52 -14.19
CA CYS A 8 22.87 3.71 -15.15
C CYS A 8 23.38 5.16 -15.24
N LEU A 9 22.68 6.11 -14.61
CA LEU A 9 23.08 7.51 -14.48
C LEU A 9 24.00 7.76 -13.28
N VAL A 10 24.25 6.76 -12.45
CA VAL A 10 25.10 6.85 -11.26
C VAL A 10 26.33 6.01 -11.50
N ASP A 11 27.52 6.57 -11.27
CA ASP A 11 28.75 5.78 -11.26
C ASP A 11 28.81 4.95 -9.99
N HIS A 12 28.66 3.63 -10.14
CA HIS A 12 28.69 2.69 -9.03
C HIS A 12 29.20 1.33 -9.48
N ARG A 13 29.75 0.57 -8.54
CA ARG A 13 30.21 -0.79 -8.79
C ARG A 13 29.02 -1.71 -9.12
N ILE A 14 29.01 -2.26 -10.32
CA ILE A 14 28.04 -3.27 -10.73
C ILE A 14 28.52 -4.65 -10.29
N VAL A 15 27.65 -5.41 -9.60
CA VAL A 15 27.90 -6.79 -9.17
C VAL A 15 26.74 -7.67 -9.64
N SER A 16 27.05 -8.88 -10.10
CA SER A 16 26.06 -9.84 -10.54
C SER A 16 26.37 -11.22 -9.98
N LEU A 17 25.34 -11.94 -9.54
CA LEU A 17 25.44 -13.32 -9.06
C LEU A 17 24.75 -14.26 -10.04
N LYS A 18 25.34 -15.43 -10.27
CA LYS A 18 24.70 -16.49 -11.05
C LYS A 18 23.52 -17.07 -10.26
N PRO A 19 22.48 -17.60 -10.93
CA PRO A 19 21.32 -18.14 -10.24
C PRO A 19 21.65 -19.21 -9.17
N ASN A 20 22.64 -20.07 -9.45
CA ASN A 20 23.09 -21.10 -8.52
C ASN A 20 23.85 -20.53 -7.31
N GLU A 21 24.71 -19.53 -7.51
CA GLU A 21 25.45 -18.88 -6.42
C GLU A 21 24.49 -18.25 -5.42
N LEU A 22 23.47 -17.55 -5.94
CA LEU A 22 22.43 -16.93 -5.13
C LEU A 22 21.57 -17.98 -4.38
N ALA A 23 21.18 -19.07 -5.06
CA ALA A 23 20.39 -20.14 -4.44
C ALA A 23 21.16 -20.85 -3.31
N VAL A 24 22.44 -21.13 -3.51
CA VAL A 24 23.32 -21.73 -2.48
C VAL A 24 23.45 -20.80 -1.28
N ALA A 25 23.81 -19.53 -1.51
CA ALA A 25 23.96 -18.54 -0.43
C ALA A 25 22.67 -18.39 0.38
N PHE A 26 21.50 -18.32 -0.29
CA PHE A 26 20.22 -18.28 0.40
C PHE A 26 19.97 -19.52 1.26
N MET A 27 20.22 -20.72 0.72
CA MET A 27 20.01 -21.97 1.46
C MET A 27 20.93 -22.11 2.67
N GLU A 28 22.15 -21.61 2.60
CA GLU A 28 23.05 -21.55 3.76
C GLU A 28 22.50 -20.65 4.87
N MET A 29 22.03 -19.44 4.52
CA MET A 29 21.39 -18.54 5.49
C MET A 29 20.11 -19.15 6.08
N TYR A 30 19.30 -19.80 5.25
CA TYR A 30 18.05 -20.45 5.67
C TYR A 30 18.32 -21.61 6.65
N LYS A 31 19.28 -22.49 6.34
CA LYS A 31 19.66 -23.62 7.22
C LYS A 31 20.22 -23.16 8.56
N ARG A 32 20.84 -21.97 8.62
CA ARG A 32 21.32 -21.33 9.85
C ARG A 32 20.23 -20.57 10.61
N GLY A 33 19.00 -20.51 10.09
CA GLY A 33 17.89 -19.80 10.71
C GLY A 33 17.98 -18.27 10.63
N ILE A 34 18.87 -17.72 9.79
CA ILE A 34 19.09 -16.27 9.63
C ILE A 34 17.93 -15.65 8.86
N VAL A 35 17.39 -16.38 7.88
CA VAL A 35 16.27 -15.94 7.03
C VAL A 35 15.17 -16.98 7.00
N LYS A 36 13.92 -16.54 6.77
CA LYS A 36 12.74 -17.43 6.63
C LYS A 36 12.13 -17.43 5.23
N GLY A 37 12.46 -16.43 4.42
CA GLY A 37 11.89 -16.16 3.10
C GLY A 37 12.88 -15.43 2.20
N LEU A 38 12.61 -15.45 0.91
CA LEU A 38 13.42 -14.77 -0.11
C LEU A 38 12.57 -13.73 -0.84
N PHE A 39 13.04 -12.48 -0.85
CA PHE A 39 12.60 -11.47 -1.82
C PHE A 39 13.72 -11.30 -2.85
N LEU A 40 13.42 -11.54 -4.12
CA LEU A 40 14.39 -11.53 -5.20
C LEU A 40 14.05 -10.46 -6.23
N SER A 41 15.03 -9.59 -6.47
CA SER A 41 14.95 -8.43 -7.35
C SER A 41 16.31 -8.18 -8.00
N SER A 42 16.33 -7.46 -9.12
CA SER A 42 17.54 -7.03 -9.81
C SER A 42 17.30 -5.68 -10.49
N SER A 43 18.37 -4.96 -10.81
CA SER A 43 18.35 -4.02 -11.93
C SER A 43 18.15 -4.77 -13.25
N VAL A 44 17.73 -4.07 -14.30
CA VAL A 44 17.57 -4.67 -15.63
C VAL A 44 18.96 -4.93 -16.23
N VAL A 45 19.22 -6.18 -16.59
CA VAL A 45 20.43 -6.63 -17.29
C VAL A 45 20.03 -6.92 -18.72
N ARG A 46 20.53 -6.12 -19.68
CA ARG A 46 20.20 -6.17 -21.11
C ARG A 46 18.73 -5.86 -21.41
N ASP A 47 17.80 -6.69 -20.97
CA ASP A 47 16.37 -6.57 -21.22
C ASP A 47 15.53 -7.20 -20.08
N PRO A 48 14.23 -6.86 -19.97
CA PRO A 48 13.36 -7.36 -18.92
C PRO A 48 13.25 -8.90 -18.84
N ASP A 49 13.14 -9.58 -19.98
CA ASP A 49 12.90 -11.02 -20.04
C ASP A 49 14.14 -11.80 -19.62
N SER A 50 15.31 -11.48 -20.17
CA SER A 50 16.57 -12.15 -19.78
C SER A 50 16.95 -11.88 -18.32
N THR A 51 16.57 -10.72 -17.78
CA THR A 51 16.69 -10.45 -16.34
C THR A 51 15.79 -11.39 -15.53
N MET A 52 14.53 -11.52 -15.95
CA MET A 52 13.54 -12.34 -15.27
C MET A 52 13.87 -13.83 -15.33
N GLU A 53 14.37 -14.33 -16.46
CA GLU A 53 14.84 -15.71 -16.61
C GLU A 53 15.86 -16.08 -15.53
N ARG A 54 16.79 -15.18 -15.21
CA ARG A 54 17.76 -15.41 -14.13
C ARG A 54 17.12 -15.49 -12.75
N LEU A 55 16.12 -14.64 -12.46
CA LEU A 55 15.40 -14.67 -11.18
C LEU A 55 14.55 -15.94 -11.06
N ILE A 56 13.89 -16.32 -12.15
CA ILE A 56 13.11 -17.55 -12.30
C ILE A 56 14.01 -18.77 -12.09
N ASP A 57 15.20 -18.79 -12.69
CA ASP A 57 16.16 -19.88 -12.52
C ASP A 57 16.58 -20.07 -11.07
N THR A 58 16.84 -18.99 -10.33
CA THR A 58 17.10 -19.09 -8.89
C THR A 58 15.92 -19.72 -8.16
N ALA A 59 14.69 -19.23 -8.40
CA ALA A 59 13.50 -19.75 -7.74
C ALA A 59 13.25 -21.23 -8.09
N ARG A 60 13.43 -21.61 -9.36
CA ARG A 60 13.32 -22.98 -9.86
C ARG A 60 14.35 -23.90 -9.21
N LEU A 61 15.62 -23.48 -9.11
CA LEU A 61 16.68 -24.24 -8.41
C LEU A 61 16.32 -24.48 -6.94
N LEU A 62 15.85 -23.43 -6.25
CA LEU A 62 15.42 -23.53 -4.86
C LEU A 62 14.28 -24.54 -4.68
N ARG A 63 13.27 -24.50 -5.56
CA ARG A 63 12.10 -25.38 -5.50
C ARG A 63 12.43 -26.83 -5.87
N GLN A 64 13.05 -27.04 -7.03
CA GLN A 64 13.21 -28.37 -7.62
C GLN A 64 14.46 -29.10 -7.14
N ARG A 65 15.61 -28.41 -7.03
CA ARG A 65 16.88 -29.06 -6.67
C ARG A 65 17.17 -29.02 -5.18
N MET A 66 16.85 -27.92 -4.51
CA MET A 66 17.19 -27.71 -3.10
C MET A 66 16.02 -27.98 -2.14
N GLY A 67 14.82 -28.25 -2.67
CA GLY A 67 13.65 -28.62 -1.88
C GLY A 67 13.12 -27.51 -0.95
N TYR A 68 13.46 -26.24 -1.19
CA TYR A 68 12.98 -25.13 -0.39
C TYR A 68 11.48 -24.91 -0.61
N ARG A 69 10.70 -24.99 0.47
CA ARG A 69 9.23 -24.83 0.45
C ARG A 69 8.74 -23.55 1.12
N GLY A 70 9.65 -22.70 1.62
CA GLY A 70 9.28 -21.44 2.24
C GLY A 70 8.94 -20.33 1.24
N TYR A 71 8.73 -19.13 1.76
CA TYR A 71 8.23 -17.99 0.99
C TYR A 71 9.24 -17.46 -0.03
N ILE A 72 8.83 -17.35 -1.30
CA ILE A 72 9.58 -16.66 -2.38
C ILE A 72 8.71 -15.54 -2.95
N HIS A 73 9.26 -14.33 -3.02
CA HIS A 73 8.68 -13.18 -3.70
C HIS A 73 9.60 -12.72 -4.82
N LEU A 74 9.10 -12.77 -6.07
CA LEU A 74 9.82 -12.25 -7.25
C LEU A 74 9.34 -10.84 -7.63
N LYS A 75 10.27 -9.90 -7.78
CA LYS A 75 9.99 -8.61 -8.42
C LYS A 75 10.10 -8.76 -9.93
N ILE A 76 8.98 -8.64 -10.62
CA ILE A 76 8.85 -8.65 -12.07
C ILE A 76 9.42 -7.34 -12.64
N MET A 77 10.19 -7.45 -13.72
CA MET A 77 10.67 -6.28 -14.47
C MET A 77 9.54 -5.70 -15.33
N PRO A 78 9.34 -4.38 -15.34
CA PRO A 78 8.49 -3.73 -16.33
C PRO A 78 8.91 -4.12 -17.75
N GLY A 79 7.94 -4.40 -18.61
CA GLY A 79 8.19 -4.85 -19.98
C GLY A 79 8.42 -6.36 -20.11
N ALA A 80 8.36 -7.13 -19.02
CA ALA A 80 8.43 -8.59 -19.09
C ALA A 80 7.22 -9.16 -19.85
N SER A 81 7.48 -10.12 -20.74
CA SER A 81 6.46 -10.77 -21.56
C SER A 81 5.48 -11.62 -20.73
N GLU A 82 4.30 -11.89 -21.28
CA GLU A 82 3.27 -12.67 -20.58
C GLU A 82 3.78 -14.05 -20.17
N ASP A 83 4.52 -14.74 -21.04
CA ASP A 83 5.04 -16.08 -20.77
C ASP A 83 6.06 -16.07 -19.62
N VAL A 84 6.92 -15.07 -19.58
CA VAL A 84 7.88 -14.87 -18.48
C VAL A 84 7.16 -14.56 -17.16
N VAL A 85 6.12 -13.74 -17.18
CA VAL A 85 5.29 -13.47 -15.98
C VAL A 85 4.61 -14.75 -15.50
N ARG A 86 4.05 -15.55 -16.41
CA ARG A 86 3.40 -16.83 -16.11
C ARG A 86 4.39 -17.84 -15.52
N GLU A 87 5.60 -17.89 -16.06
CA GLU A 87 6.67 -18.75 -15.54
C GLU A 87 7.11 -18.30 -14.14
N ALA A 88 7.30 -17.00 -13.92
CA ALA A 88 7.61 -16.46 -12.59
C ALA A 88 6.54 -16.82 -11.54
N ALA A 89 5.25 -16.75 -11.93
CA ALA A 89 4.14 -17.11 -11.06
C ALA A 89 4.18 -18.58 -10.59
N ARG A 90 4.72 -19.51 -11.40
CA ARG A 90 4.83 -20.94 -11.03
C ARG A 90 5.79 -21.18 -9.86
N TRP A 91 6.83 -20.35 -9.72
CA TRP A 91 7.90 -20.56 -8.75
C TRP A 91 7.80 -19.67 -7.50
N ALA A 92 7.02 -18.59 -7.58
CA ALA A 92 6.86 -17.60 -6.52
C ALA A 92 5.57 -17.80 -5.70
N ASP A 93 5.60 -17.41 -4.43
CA ASP A 93 4.40 -17.29 -3.61
C ASP A 93 3.73 -15.92 -3.78
N ARG A 94 4.52 -14.88 -4.05
CA ARG A 94 4.08 -13.51 -4.35
C ARG A 94 4.89 -12.94 -5.50
N ILE A 95 4.28 -12.09 -6.31
CA ILE A 95 5.00 -11.30 -7.31
C ILE A 95 4.74 -9.80 -7.13
N SER A 96 5.61 -8.95 -7.67
CA SER A 96 5.40 -7.49 -7.66
C SER A 96 6.00 -6.81 -8.87
N CYS A 97 5.41 -5.71 -9.32
CA CYS A 97 6.00 -4.82 -10.31
C CYS A 97 5.81 -3.38 -9.83
N ASN A 98 6.87 -2.56 -9.86
CA ASN A 98 6.77 -1.17 -9.44
C ASN A 98 6.06 -0.34 -10.49
N LEU A 99 5.09 0.46 -10.06
CA LEU A 99 4.44 1.46 -10.89
C LEU A 99 5.27 2.76 -10.97
N GLU A 100 6.04 3.06 -9.91
CA GLU A 100 6.93 4.21 -9.72
C GLU A 100 6.19 5.57 -9.63
N ALA A 101 5.28 5.89 -10.56
CA ALA A 101 4.53 7.14 -10.65
C ALA A 101 3.07 6.87 -11.09
N PRO A 102 2.10 7.75 -10.84
CA PRO A 102 0.68 7.42 -11.10
C PRO A 102 0.27 7.45 -12.58
N ASN A 103 1.04 8.07 -13.46
CA ASN A 103 0.72 8.16 -14.89
C ASN A 103 1.97 8.43 -15.75
N ALA A 104 1.82 8.35 -17.07
CA ALA A 104 2.90 8.52 -18.04
C ALA A 104 3.64 9.86 -17.93
N ARG A 105 2.90 10.97 -17.75
CA ARG A 105 3.49 12.31 -17.61
C ARG A 105 4.39 12.37 -16.38
N ARG A 106 3.92 11.86 -15.24
CA ARG A 106 4.68 11.82 -13.99
C ARG A 106 5.88 10.86 -14.10
N LEU A 107 5.69 9.70 -14.72
CA LEU A 107 6.77 8.72 -14.91
C LEU A 107 7.94 9.31 -15.70
N GLN A 108 7.68 10.06 -16.78
CA GLN A 108 8.76 10.66 -17.59
C GLN A 108 9.67 11.61 -16.79
N LEU A 109 9.16 12.25 -15.73
CA LEU A 109 9.96 13.15 -14.90
C LEU A 109 11.00 12.40 -14.07
N ILE A 110 10.72 11.15 -13.67
CA ILE A 110 11.54 10.40 -12.71
C ILE A 110 12.18 9.14 -13.31
N ALA A 111 11.65 8.62 -14.41
CA ALA A 111 12.12 7.41 -15.08
C ALA A 111 11.83 7.47 -16.60
N PRO A 112 12.44 8.43 -17.33
CA PRO A 112 12.16 8.65 -18.76
C PRO A 112 12.55 7.47 -19.67
N SER A 113 13.34 6.52 -19.18
CA SER A 113 13.72 5.31 -19.90
C SER A 113 12.68 4.19 -19.83
N LYS A 114 11.55 4.41 -19.16
CA LYS A 114 10.46 3.44 -19.02
C LYS A 114 9.20 3.99 -19.67
N ASP A 115 8.42 3.10 -20.29
CA ASP A 115 7.11 3.45 -20.78
C ASP A 115 6.01 3.02 -19.80
N PHE A 116 5.11 3.95 -19.48
CA PHE A 116 4.05 3.67 -18.51
C PHE A 116 3.05 2.63 -19.03
N GLN A 117 2.67 2.71 -20.31
CA GLN A 117 1.55 1.94 -20.83
C GLN A 117 2.01 0.56 -21.34
N SER A 118 2.97 0.55 -22.26
CA SER A 118 3.44 -0.63 -22.96
C SER A 118 4.35 -1.53 -22.12
N GLU A 119 5.05 -0.98 -21.12
CA GLU A 119 5.91 -1.76 -20.23
C GLU A 119 5.27 -1.95 -18.85
N ILE A 120 5.05 -0.88 -18.08
CA ILE A 120 4.61 -1.01 -16.69
C ILE A 120 3.17 -1.51 -16.58
N TRP A 121 2.22 -0.80 -17.20
CA TRP A 121 0.79 -1.10 -17.12
C TRP A 121 0.50 -2.47 -17.70
N ARG A 122 1.01 -2.76 -18.89
CA ARG A 122 0.88 -4.07 -19.55
C ARG A 122 1.43 -5.22 -18.69
N THR A 123 2.59 -5.07 -18.06
CA THR A 123 3.12 -6.09 -17.13
C THR A 123 2.20 -6.27 -15.92
N LEU A 124 1.64 -5.19 -15.35
CA LEU A 124 0.67 -5.28 -14.25
C LEU A 124 -0.62 -6.00 -14.67
N GLU A 125 -1.10 -5.79 -15.90
CA GLU A 125 -2.23 -6.53 -16.48
C GLU A 125 -1.92 -8.03 -16.59
N HIS A 126 -0.72 -8.39 -17.03
CA HIS A 126 -0.28 -9.79 -17.15
C HIS A 126 -0.23 -10.47 -15.77
N ILE A 127 0.31 -9.76 -14.78
CA ILE A 127 0.32 -10.19 -13.38
C ILE A 127 -1.11 -10.36 -12.84
N GLY A 128 -1.97 -9.37 -13.08
CA GLY A 128 -3.37 -9.38 -12.64
C GLY A 128 -4.16 -10.56 -13.21
N ARG A 129 -3.93 -10.92 -14.48
CA ARG A 129 -4.48 -12.15 -15.08
C ARG A 129 -4.00 -13.41 -14.36
N CYS A 130 -2.69 -13.51 -14.06
CA CYS A 130 -2.16 -14.66 -13.31
C CYS A 130 -2.78 -14.79 -11.91
N VAL A 131 -3.02 -13.66 -11.22
CA VAL A 131 -3.69 -13.65 -9.91
C VAL A 131 -5.13 -14.11 -10.03
N LYS A 132 -5.88 -13.58 -11.00
CA LYS A 132 -7.27 -13.98 -11.27
C LYS A 132 -7.40 -15.47 -11.60
N GLU A 133 -6.43 -16.03 -12.32
CA GLU A 133 -6.35 -17.47 -12.64
C GLU A 133 -5.86 -18.34 -11.47
N GLY A 134 -5.58 -17.77 -10.29
CA GLY A 134 -5.10 -18.51 -9.12
C GLY A 134 -3.65 -19.01 -9.24
N LYS A 135 -2.87 -18.48 -10.19
CA LYS A 135 -1.47 -18.90 -10.43
C LYS A 135 -0.48 -18.28 -9.43
N VAL A 136 -0.87 -17.21 -8.74
CA VAL A 136 -0.05 -16.55 -7.71
C VAL A 136 -0.74 -16.69 -6.36
N ARG A 137 -0.14 -17.47 -5.45
CA ARG A 137 -0.76 -17.86 -4.18
C ARG A 137 -1.18 -16.68 -3.30
N ASN A 138 -0.28 -15.72 -3.11
CA ASN A 138 -0.49 -14.61 -2.18
C ASN A 138 -0.81 -13.29 -2.90
N GLY A 139 -1.24 -13.34 -4.17
CA GLY A 139 -1.51 -12.16 -4.98
C GLY A 139 -0.24 -11.35 -5.32
N TYR A 140 -0.41 -10.10 -5.76
CA TYR A 140 0.71 -9.26 -6.17
C TYR A 140 0.66 -7.85 -5.59
N THR A 141 1.82 -7.20 -5.56
CA THR A 141 1.95 -5.84 -5.03
C THR A 141 2.58 -4.90 -6.05
N THR A 142 2.33 -3.61 -5.86
CA THR A 142 3.02 -2.56 -6.61
C THR A 142 3.60 -1.52 -5.64
N GLN A 143 4.44 -0.63 -6.16
CA GLN A 143 5.05 0.43 -5.38
C GLN A 143 5.16 1.72 -6.19
N LEU A 144 4.93 2.86 -5.52
CA LEU A 144 5.14 4.20 -6.03
C LEU A 144 6.20 4.93 -5.21
N VAL A 145 6.90 5.87 -5.85
CA VAL A 145 7.81 6.81 -5.22
C VAL A 145 7.08 8.15 -5.08
N VAL A 146 6.71 8.50 -3.86
CA VAL A 146 5.81 9.62 -3.56
C VAL A 146 6.59 10.94 -3.49
N GLY A 147 6.12 11.93 -4.23
CA GLY A 147 6.60 13.31 -4.33
C GLY A 147 7.80 13.53 -5.24
N ALA A 148 8.33 12.47 -5.87
CA ALA A 148 9.45 12.60 -6.79
C ALA A 148 9.06 13.26 -8.13
N ALA A 149 7.80 13.12 -8.58
CA ALA A 149 7.35 13.58 -9.89
C ALA A 149 6.38 14.79 -9.81
N GLY A 150 6.26 15.41 -8.63
CA GLY A 150 5.31 16.50 -8.38
C GLY A 150 3.84 16.08 -8.53
N GLU A 151 3.55 14.79 -8.47
CA GLU A 151 2.19 14.24 -8.48
C GLU A 151 1.45 14.57 -7.19
N ASN A 152 0.13 14.74 -7.28
CA ASN A 152 -0.73 14.91 -6.11
C ASN A 152 -1.31 13.58 -5.61
N ASP A 153 -1.90 13.60 -4.41
CA ASP A 153 -2.41 12.39 -3.77
C ASP A 153 -3.66 11.83 -4.49
N ARG A 154 -4.48 12.68 -5.10
CA ARG A 154 -5.63 12.26 -5.91
C ARG A 154 -5.19 11.45 -7.14
N GLU A 155 -4.15 11.88 -7.85
CA GLU A 155 -3.55 11.13 -8.96
C GLU A 155 -3.07 9.74 -8.50
N ILE A 156 -2.36 9.69 -7.37
CA ILE A 156 -1.85 8.44 -6.78
C ILE A 156 -2.99 7.48 -6.46
N LEU A 157 -3.96 7.94 -5.67
CA LEU A 157 -5.05 7.10 -5.18
C LEU A 157 -5.98 6.65 -6.30
N SER A 158 -6.24 7.51 -7.30
CA SER A 158 -7.03 7.14 -8.48
C SER A 158 -6.40 5.99 -9.27
N THR A 159 -5.09 6.07 -9.55
CA THR A 159 -4.42 4.99 -10.28
C THR A 159 -4.35 3.70 -9.48
N VAL A 160 -4.14 3.79 -8.17
CA VAL A 160 -4.10 2.62 -7.29
C VAL A 160 -5.49 1.97 -7.14
N GLU A 161 -6.54 2.76 -7.00
CA GLU A 161 -7.94 2.29 -6.98
C GLU A 161 -8.27 1.52 -8.27
N ARG A 162 -7.90 2.09 -9.43
CA ARG A 162 -8.03 1.42 -10.73
C ARG A 162 -7.33 0.06 -10.75
N LEU A 163 -6.11 -0.05 -10.22
CA LEU A 163 -5.37 -1.32 -10.14
C LEU A 163 -6.07 -2.35 -9.24
N TYR A 164 -6.70 -1.94 -8.14
CA TYR A 164 -7.49 -2.84 -7.30
C TYR A 164 -8.69 -3.41 -8.06
N HIS A 165 -9.45 -2.55 -8.75
CA HIS A 165 -10.67 -2.94 -9.43
C HIS A 165 -10.43 -3.69 -10.74
N GLU A 166 -9.53 -3.21 -11.59
CA GLU A 166 -9.34 -3.75 -12.94
C GLU A 166 -8.32 -4.89 -12.98
N HIS A 167 -7.35 -4.87 -12.08
CA HIS A 167 -6.16 -5.74 -12.18
C HIS A 167 -5.91 -6.62 -10.97
N ASN A 168 -6.82 -6.69 -9.99
CA ASN A 168 -6.73 -7.56 -8.81
C ASN A 168 -5.49 -7.28 -7.95
N LEU A 169 -5.07 -6.02 -7.87
CA LEU A 169 -3.97 -5.62 -6.99
C LEU A 169 -4.24 -6.10 -5.57
N HIS A 170 -3.22 -6.66 -4.91
CA HIS A 170 -3.38 -7.07 -3.51
C HIS A 170 -2.97 -5.95 -2.55
N ARG A 171 -1.95 -5.16 -2.90
CA ARG A 171 -1.48 -4.04 -2.08
C ARG A 171 -0.58 -3.09 -2.88
N ALA A 172 -0.83 -1.78 -2.74
CA ALA A 172 0.13 -0.75 -3.09
C ALA A 172 1.07 -0.43 -1.91
N TYR A 173 2.33 -0.14 -2.22
CA TYR A 173 3.29 0.45 -1.30
C TYR A 173 3.61 1.88 -1.72
N TYR A 174 3.57 2.76 -0.75
CA TYR A 174 3.96 4.16 -0.88
C TYR A 174 5.31 4.33 -0.20
N SER A 175 6.28 4.89 -0.91
CA SER A 175 7.60 5.22 -0.37
C SER A 175 7.83 6.70 -0.60
N ALA A 176 7.91 7.50 0.47
CA ALA A 176 8.32 8.89 0.37
C ALA A 176 9.68 8.98 -0.34
N PHE A 177 9.77 9.87 -1.33
CA PHE A 177 11.03 10.18 -1.99
C PHE A 177 12.04 10.72 -0.98
N PHE A 178 13.28 10.24 -1.11
CA PHE A 178 14.43 10.76 -0.41
C PHE A 178 15.58 10.90 -1.42
N PRO A 179 16.26 12.06 -1.48
CA PRO A 179 17.35 12.25 -2.43
C PRO A 179 18.51 11.32 -2.10
N ILE A 180 19.12 10.75 -3.15
CA ILE A 180 20.30 9.91 -3.04
C ILE A 180 21.45 10.66 -3.69
N HIS A 181 22.55 10.82 -2.95
CA HIS A 181 23.77 11.44 -3.44
C HIS A 181 24.27 10.80 -4.74
N GLY A 182 24.70 11.62 -5.70
CA GLY A 182 25.20 11.21 -7.00
C GLY A 182 24.10 10.81 -7.99
N THR A 183 22.82 10.91 -7.61
CA THR A 183 21.71 10.75 -8.55
C THR A 183 21.32 12.10 -9.17
N PRO A 184 20.74 12.13 -10.38
CA PRO A 184 20.20 13.37 -10.95
C PRO A 184 19.12 14.07 -10.10
N MET A 185 18.66 13.46 -9.01
CA MET A 185 17.68 14.04 -8.09
C MET A 185 18.26 14.30 -6.69
N GLU A 186 19.58 14.37 -6.54
CA GLU A 186 20.20 14.60 -5.23
C GLU A 186 19.81 15.93 -4.58
N ASP A 187 19.55 16.97 -5.37
CA ASP A 187 19.14 18.29 -4.88
C ASP A 187 17.62 18.46 -4.74
N HIS A 188 16.83 17.42 -5.08
CA HIS A 188 15.38 17.49 -4.92
C HIS A 188 15.01 17.41 -3.42
N PRO A 189 14.00 18.18 -2.98
CA PRO A 189 13.57 18.15 -1.59
C PRO A 189 12.99 16.76 -1.24
N PRO A 190 13.29 16.22 -0.05
CA PRO A 190 12.70 14.96 0.40
C PRO A 190 11.19 15.13 0.62
N THR A 191 10.43 14.08 0.33
CA THR A 191 9.00 14.05 0.63
C THR A 191 8.78 13.82 2.13
N PRO A 192 7.92 14.61 2.79
CA PRO A 192 7.58 14.38 4.20
C PRO A 192 6.99 12.99 4.43
N ARG A 193 7.51 12.25 5.42
CA ARG A 193 6.98 10.91 5.78
C ARG A 193 5.49 10.93 6.15
N THR A 194 4.99 12.05 6.66
CA THR A 194 3.56 12.21 6.95
C THR A 194 2.70 11.99 5.70
N ARG A 195 3.15 12.43 4.52
CA ARG A 195 2.43 12.23 3.25
C ARG A 195 2.32 10.75 2.89
N GLU A 196 3.40 9.99 3.08
CA GLU A 196 3.40 8.52 2.92
C GLU A 196 2.37 7.88 3.87
N VAL A 197 2.33 8.28 5.14
CA VAL A 197 1.36 7.79 6.12
C VAL A 197 -0.08 8.14 5.70
N ARG A 198 -0.33 9.34 5.18
CA ARG A 198 -1.66 9.77 4.70
C ARG A 198 -2.15 8.91 3.54
N LEU A 199 -1.29 8.59 2.58
CA LEU A 199 -1.62 7.69 1.47
C LEU A 199 -1.96 6.28 1.97
N TYR A 200 -1.20 5.73 2.93
CA TYR A 200 -1.56 4.44 3.53
C TYR A 200 -2.90 4.48 4.27
N GLN A 201 -3.19 5.56 4.98
CA GLN A 201 -4.47 5.73 5.67
C GLN A 201 -5.62 5.83 4.68
N ALA A 202 -5.49 6.63 3.63
CA ALA A 202 -6.49 6.77 2.57
C ALA A 202 -6.72 5.44 1.83
N ASP A 203 -5.66 4.76 1.39
CA ASP A 203 -5.72 3.43 0.77
C ASP A 203 -6.49 2.43 1.64
N TRP A 204 -6.24 2.45 2.96
CA TRP A 204 -6.94 1.58 3.91
C TRP A 204 -8.44 1.87 4.00
N LEU A 205 -8.83 3.15 3.94
CA LEU A 205 -10.24 3.54 3.93
C LEU A 205 -10.95 3.07 2.67
N LEU A 206 -10.34 3.30 1.50
CA LEU A 206 -10.88 2.87 0.21
C LEU A 206 -11.10 1.35 0.18
N ARG A 207 -10.11 0.59 0.64
CA ARG A 207 -10.11 -0.88 0.51
C ARG A 207 -10.99 -1.60 1.52
N PHE A 208 -11.06 -1.11 2.75
CA PHE A 208 -11.65 -1.89 3.83
C PHE A 208 -12.80 -1.19 4.55
N TYR A 209 -12.94 0.12 4.39
CA TYR A 209 -13.97 0.92 5.08
C TYR A 209 -15.12 1.31 4.15
N GLY A 210 -15.04 0.95 2.86
CA GLY A 210 -16.06 1.27 1.87
C GLY A 210 -16.14 2.77 1.55
N PHE A 211 -15.06 3.51 1.78
CA PHE A 211 -14.92 4.86 1.26
C PHE A 211 -14.73 4.80 -0.26
N LYS A 212 -15.26 5.80 -0.94
CA LYS A 212 -14.94 6.10 -2.34
C LYS A 212 -13.93 7.23 -2.43
N LEU A 213 -13.23 7.33 -3.56
CA LEU A 213 -12.22 8.37 -3.77
C LEU A 213 -12.81 9.80 -3.71
N ASP A 214 -14.04 9.99 -4.20
CA ASP A 214 -14.75 11.28 -4.16
C ASP A 214 -15.22 11.68 -2.75
N GLU A 215 -15.27 10.74 -1.82
CA GLU A 215 -15.53 11.03 -0.41
C GLU A 215 -14.28 11.53 0.33
N LEU A 216 -13.07 11.25 -0.17
CA LEU A 216 -11.86 11.73 0.51
C LEU A 216 -11.71 13.24 0.38
N ILE A 217 -11.28 13.89 1.47
CA ILE A 217 -11.04 15.33 1.50
C ILE A 217 -9.65 15.61 0.94
N PHE A 218 -9.61 16.46 -0.10
CA PHE A 218 -8.38 16.96 -0.71
C PHE A 218 -8.38 18.49 -0.69
N ASP A 219 -7.19 19.09 -0.69
CA ASP A 219 -7.03 20.52 -0.93
C ASP A 219 -7.20 20.89 -2.42
N GLU A 220 -7.05 22.18 -2.73
CA GLU A 220 -7.17 22.73 -4.09
C GLU A 220 -6.16 22.12 -5.08
N ASP A 221 -4.99 21.68 -4.58
CA ASP A 221 -3.93 21.03 -5.37
C ASP A 221 -4.13 19.51 -5.49
N GLY A 222 -5.16 18.95 -4.84
CA GLY A 222 -5.48 17.53 -4.87
C GLY A 222 -4.67 16.67 -3.89
N ASN A 223 -4.13 17.26 -2.82
CA ASN A 223 -3.38 16.56 -1.77
C ASN A 223 -4.23 16.31 -0.52
N LEU A 224 -3.87 15.28 0.24
CA LEU A 224 -4.52 14.98 1.51
C LEU A 224 -4.06 15.97 2.59
N PRO A 225 -4.93 16.33 3.55
CA PRO A 225 -4.55 17.14 4.70
C PRO A 225 -3.38 16.54 5.49
N MET A 226 -2.37 17.38 5.77
CA MET A 226 -1.17 16.94 6.47
C MET A 226 -1.35 16.93 8.00
N ASP A 227 -2.21 17.80 8.52
CA ASP A 227 -2.45 18.02 9.95
C ASP A 227 -3.42 17.00 10.59
N CYS A 228 -4.30 16.39 9.79
CA CYS A 228 -5.29 15.43 10.26
C CYS A 228 -5.38 14.17 9.39
N ASP A 229 -5.75 13.03 9.99
CA ASP A 229 -5.91 11.79 9.22
C ASP A 229 -7.17 11.83 8.33
N PRO A 230 -7.20 11.10 7.19
CA PRO A 230 -8.28 11.20 6.21
C PRO A 230 -9.67 10.89 6.76
N LYS A 231 -9.77 10.02 7.77
CA LYS A 231 -11.05 9.66 8.38
C LYS A 231 -11.58 10.77 9.29
N LEU A 232 -10.69 11.41 10.05
CA LEU A 232 -11.03 12.61 10.81
C LEU A 232 -11.35 13.80 9.89
N ALA A 233 -10.59 13.99 8.81
CA ALA A 233 -10.85 15.03 7.81
C ALA A 233 -12.26 14.89 7.23
N TRP A 234 -12.64 13.66 6.82
CA TRP A 234 -13.98 13.37 6.36
C TRP A 234 -15.06 13.71 7.40
N ALA A 235 -14.84 13.28 8.65
CA ALA A 235 -15.82 13.49 9.71
C ALA A 235 -16.03 14.97 10.06
N ARG A 236 -14.98 15.79 9.97
CA ARG A 236 -15.07 17.25 10.13
C ARG A 236 -15.80 17.94 8.98
N ALA A 237 -15.63 17.45 7.76
CA ALA A 237 -16.29 17.99 6.58
C ALA A 237 -17.77 17.60 6.47
N HIS A 238 -18.22 16.63 7.26
CA HIS A 238 -19.57 16.08 7.23
C HIS A 238 -20.23 16.06 8.63
N PRO A 239 -20.37 17.22 9.29
CA PRO A 239 -20.93 17.31 10.65
C PRO A 239 -22.38 16.85 10.71
N GLU A 240 -23.13 16.91 9.60
CA GLU A 240 -24.53 16.50 9.50
C GLU A 240 -24.77 15.02 9.81
N TRP A 241 -23.73 14.18 9.77
CA TRP A 241 -23.82 12.77 10.14
C TRP A 241 -23.62 12.50 11.63
N PHE A 242 -23.18 13.50 12.41
CA PHE A 242 -22.81 13.34 13.81
C PHE A 242 -23.72 14.14 14.74
N PRO A 243 -23.93 13.68 15.99
CA PRO A 243 -23.40 12.45 16.57
C PRO A 243 -24.20 11.20 16.16
N ILE A 244 -23.50 10.06 16.05
CA ILE A 244 -24.09 8.76 15.69
C ILE A 244 -24.47 8.00 16.97
N GLU A 245 -25.73 7.57 17.10
CA GLU A 245 -26.10 6.67 18.20
C GLU A 245 -25.41 5.32 18.01
N ILE A 246 -24.53 5.01 18.97
CA ILE A 246 -23.74 3.78 18.92
C ILE A 246 -24.74 2.63 18.80
N ASN A 247 -25.66 2.41 19.73
CA ASN A 247 -26.45 1.17 19.80
C ASN A 247 -27.37 0.88 18.59
N ALA A 248 -27.61 1.85 17.70
CA ALA A 248 -28.47 1.70 16.54
C ALA A 248 -27.72 1.71 15.20
N ALA A 249 -26.52 2.30 15.13
CA ALA A 249 -25.85 2.55 13.87
C ALA A 249 -25.37 1.25 13.18
N PRO A 250 -25.61 1.11 11.87
CA PRO A 250 -25.13 -0.01 11.07
C PRO A 250 -23.61 0.03 10.91
N ARG A 251 -23.03 -1.11 10.50
CA ARG A 251 -21.57 -1.30 10.41
C ARG A 251 -20.89 -0.20 9.60
N GLU A 252 -21.49 0.19 8.48
CA GLU A 252 -20.99 1.17 7.52
C GLU A 252 -20.80 2.53 8.20
N LEU A 253 -21.80 2.98 8.98
CA LEU A 253 -21.71 4.23 9.74
C LEU A 253 -20.72 4.13 10.91
N LEU A 254 -20.61 2.97 11.57
CA LEU A 254 -19.56 2.77 12.59
C LEU A 254 -18.16 2.93 12.03
N LEU A 255 -17.95 2.47 10.80
CA LEU A 255 -16.69 2.63 10.08
C LEU A 255 -16.43 4.06 9.62
N ARG A 256 -17.40 4.98 9.71
CA ARG A 256 -17.17 6.41 9.47
C ARG A 256 -16.69 7.15 10.73
N ILE A 257 -16.95 6.64 11.93
CA ILE A 257 -16.59 7.29 13.20
C ILE A 257 -15.07 7.24 13.48
N PRO A 258 -14.37 8.38 13.63
CA PRO A 258 -12.97 8.42 14.02
C PRO A 258 -12.71 7.68 15.34
N GLY A 259 -11.67 6.84 15.38
CA GLY A 259 -11.33 6.02 16.56
C GLY A 259 -12.05 4.66 16.64
N ILE A 260 -12.92 4.33 15.69
CA ILE A 260 -13.48 2.98 15.50
C ILE A 260 -12.82 2.35 14.26
N GLY A 261 -12.21 1.16 14.43
CA GLY A 261 -11.68 0.35 13.33
C GLY A 261 -12.55 -0.86 12.99
N LEU A 262 -12.13 -1.67 12.00
CA LEU A 262 -12.88 -2.85 11.53
C LEU A 262 -13.24 -3.83 12.65
N GLN A 263 -12.25 -4.25 13.45
CA GLN A 263 -12.46 -5.19 14.55
C GLN A 263 -13.33 -4.56 15.64
N THR A 264 -13.10 -3.28 15.95
CA THR A 264 -13.88 -2.55 16.94
C THR A 264 -15.34 -2.45 16.51
N ALA A 265 -15.62 -2.13 15.24
CA ALA A 265 -16.98 -2.09 14.70
C ALA A 265 -17.67 -3.46 14.80
N SER A 266 -16.99 -4.55 14.47
CA SER A 266 -17.51 -5.91 14.63
C SER A 266 -17.84 -6.24 16.09
N ARG A 267 -16.91 -6.00 17.02
CA ARG A 267 -17.13 -6.24 18.47
C ARG A 267 -18.26 -5.39 19.03
N ILE A 268 -18.42 -4.18 18.51
CA ILE A 268 -19.50 -3.28 18.90
C ILE A 268 -20.86 -3.83 18.46
N LEU A 269 -20.98 -4.36 17.24
CA LEU A 269 -22.22 -4.99 16.75
C LEU A 269 -22.57 -6.20 17.61
N GLU A 270 -21.60 -7.10 17.82
CA GLU A 270 -21.74 -8.30 18.67
C GLU A 270 -22.16 -7.92 20.11
N ALA A 271 -21.51 -6.92 20.71
CA ALA A 271 -21.83 -6.51 22.08
C ALA A 271 -23.28 -6.02 22.25
N ARG A 272 -23.85 -5.35 21.25
CA ARG A 272 -25.20 -4.77 21.30
C ARG A 272 -26.31 -5.81 21.26
N GLU A 273 -26.02 -7.01 20.78
CA GLU A 273 -26.96 -8.14 20.80
C GLU A 273 -27.27 -8.58 22.24
N HIS A 274 -26.32 -8.37 23.16
CA HIS A 274 -26.44 -8.80 24.55
C HIS A 274 -26.66 -7.66 25.54
N ARG A 275 -26.05 -6.49 25.29
CA ARG A 275 -26.14 -5.34 26.20
C ARG A 275 -26.02 -4.02 25.47
N ARG A 276 -26.70 -2.99 25.97
CA ARG A 276 -26.48 -1.63 25.50
C ARG A 276 -25.16 -1.08 25.99
N ILE A 277 -24.46 -0.38 25.10
CA ILE A 277 -23.24 0.37 25.38
C ILE A 277 -23.65 1.75 25.88
N THR A 278 -23.27 2.08 27.10
CA THR A 278 -23.68 3.31 27.81
C THR A 278 -22.52 4.20 28.22
N THR A 279 -21.28 3.68 28.21
CA THR A 279 -20.09 4.44 28.61
C THR A 279 -18.94 4.39 27.59
N LEU A 280 -18.07 5.40 27.62
CA LEU A 280 -16.85 5.42 26.80
C LEU A 280 -15.85 4.33 27.22
N GLU A 281 -15.87 3.93 28.50
CA GLU A 281 -15.00 2.86 29.00
C GLU A 281 -15.39 1.50 28.39
N GLU A 282 -16.69 1.23 28.24
CA GLU A 282 -17.17 0.04 27.52
C GLU A 282 -16.70 0.04 26.07
N LEU A 283 -16.80 1.19 25.37
CA LEU A 283 -16.26 1.33 24.02
C LEU A 283 -14.74 1.09 23.97
N HIS A 284 -14.00 1.60 24.95
CA HIS A 284 -12.56 1.37 25.04
C HIS A 284 -12.23 -0.11 25.21
N LYS A 285 -12.97 -0.83 26.06
CA LYS A 285 -12.82 -2.29 26.26
C LYS A 285 -13.09 -3.09 24.98
N LEU A 286 -13.92 -2.58 24.07
CA LEU A 286 -14.15 -3.17 22.74
C LEU A 286 -13.03 -2.84 21.74
N GLY A 287 -12.08 -1.98 22.11
CA GLY A 287 -10.93 -1.58 21.29
C GLY A 287 -11.12 -0.24 20.58
N ALA A 288 -12.05 0.61 21.03
CA ALA A 288 -12.18 1.96 20.50
C ALA A 288 -11.16 2.90 21.14
N VAL A 289 -10.72 3.90 20.38
CA VAL A 289 -9.95 5.03 20.92
C VAL A 289 -10.93 6.02 21.52
N ALA A 290 -11.35 5.77 22.76
CA ALA A 290 -12.47 6.47 23.41
C ALA A 290 -12.42 7.99 23.29
N GLN A 291 -11.25 8.62 23.49
CA GLN A 291 -11.10 10.07 23.35
C GLN A 291 -11.32 10.56 21.91
N ARG A 292 -10.94 9.79 20.89
CA ARG A 292 -11.20 10.15 19.49
C ARG A 292 -12.66 9.93 19.10
N VAL A 293 -13.31 8.92 19.68
CA VAL A 293 -14.71 8.57 19.37
C VAL A 293 -15.69 9.54 20.02
N ALA A 294 -15.37 10.02 21.21
CA ALA A 294 -16.30 10.77 22.05
C ALA A 294 -17.00 11.93 21.33
N PRO A 295 -16.33 12.77 20.52
CA PRO A 295 -16.99 13.86 19.79
C PRO A 295 -18.17 13.41 18.91
N PHE A 296 -18.09 12.21 18.35
CA PHE A 296 -18.87 11.75 17.20
C PHE A 296 -20.04 10.82 17.56
N VAL A 297 -20.26 10.49 18.85
CA VAL A 297 -21.23 9.45 19.23
C VAL A 297 -22.20 9.86 20.31
N LEU A 298 -23.37 9.24 20.27
CA LEU A 298 -24.28 9.11 21.42
C LEU A 298 -24.12 7.71 22.02
N LEU A 299 -24.23 7.64 23.35
CA LEU A 299 -24.25 6.42 24.13
C LEU A 299 -25.64 6.28 24.76
N ASN A 300 -26.52 5.50 24.12
CA ASN A 300 -27.90 5.29 24.56
C ASN A 300 -28.66 6.62 24.72
N GLY A 301 -28.59 7.46 23.68
CA GLY A 301 -29.26 8.76 23.57
C GLY A 301 -28.54 9.91 24.29
N ARG A 302 -27.37 9.68 24.89
CA ARG A 302 -26.65 10.69 25.67
C ARG A 302 -25.28 10.98 25.11
N LEU A 303 -24.93 12.26 25.07
CA LEU A 303 -23.57 12.68 24.76
C LEU A 303 -22.62 12.26 25.88
N PRO A 304 -21.50 11.59 25.58
CA PRO A 304 -20.51 11.28 26.59
C PRO A 304 -19.80 12.55 27.06
N LYS A 305 -19.41 12.57 28.35
CA LYS A 305 -18.51 13.59 28.89
C LYS A 305 -17.17 13.54 28.16
N CYS A 306 -16.68 14.69 27.74
CA CYS A 306 -15.50 14.84 26.89
C CYS A 306 -14.44 15.72 27.57
N SER A 307 -13.17 15.57 27.17
CA SER A 307 -12.12 16.52 27.49
C SER A 307 -12.37 17.89 26.84
N LYS A 308 -11.68 18.95 27.29
CA LYS A 308 -11.80 20.30 26.71
C LYS A 308 -11.49 20.34 25.20
N SER A 309 -10.45 19.63 24.76
CA SER A 309 -10.08 19.53 23.34
C SER A 309 -11.18 18.88 22.48
N ASN A 310 -11.87 17.89 23.03
CA ASN A 310 -12.98 17.21 22.37
C ASN A 310 -14.26 18.06 22.37
N LEU A 311 -14.42 18.91 23.38
CA LEU A 311 -15.50 19.89 23.40
C LEU A 311 -15.31 20.93 22.28
N GLN A 312 -14.07 21.40 22.10
CA GLN A 312 -13.74 22.34 21.02
C GLN A 312 -13.94 21.71 19.64
N LEU A 313 -13.47 20.48 19.41
CA LEU A 313 -13.74 19.75 18.18
C LEU A 313 -15.24 19.56 17.90
N ARG A 314 -16.06 19.36 18.93
CA ARG A 314 -17.53 19.32 18.79
C ARG A 314 -18.17 20.67 18.53
N LEU A 315 -17.55 21.77 18.96
CA LEU A 315 -18.05 23.13 18.73
C LEU A 315 -17.65 23.66 17.35
N GLU A 316 -16.56 23.11 16.80
CA GLU A 316 -16.09 23.36 15.43
C GLU A 316 -16.85 22.53 14.38
N MET A 317 -17.58 21.49 14.81
CA MET A 317 -18.50 20.69 14.01
C MET A 317 -19.93 21.20 14.15
#